data_AF-A0A249MZM2-F1
#
_entry.id   AF-A0A249MZM2-F1
#
_cell.length_a   1.000
_cell.length_b   1.000
_cell.length_c   1.000
_cell.angle_alpha   90.00
_cell.angle_beta   90.00
_cell.angle_gamma   90.00
#
_symmetry.space_group_name_H-M   'P 1'
#
loop_
_entity.id
_entity.type
_entity.pdbx_description
1 polymer ?
#
loop_
_entity_poly.entity_id
_entity_poly.type
_entity_poly.pdbx_seq_one_letter_code
_entity_poly.pdbx_strand_id
1 'polypeptide(L)'
;MSYDVAFRHQQALDPSALSSVTTTLHAIGAAITDCRNAGKDAEIDPAVILLIRHLSQVCEARPPSTLLRRECLDAIAEIRRHPVLKTLAYRGVAYDEPAKRLFHSEGRIAVRRLAEALGLAEGSFDVRSNKGGVAVSGEITLHGEDIWVQLSLGLMGPDREILYRRVHGRSDHIGERNHYASIRDLMAPDRFARKIRRDLNLAPATPSDGRLFA
;
A
#
# COMPACT_ATOMS: atom_id res chain seq x y z
N MET A 1 38.41 -2.09 26.84
CA MET A 1 36.97 -2.37 27.02
C MET A 1 36.85 -3.77 27.60
N SER A 2 36.52 -3.87 28.89
CA SER A 2 36.22 -5.16 29.52
C SER A 2 34.84 -5.58 29.01
N TYR A 3 34.76 -6.60 28.15
CA TYR A 3 33.49 -7.19 27.80
C TYR A 3 32.92 -7.81 29.07
N ASP A 4 31.83 -7.25 29.61
CA ASP A 4 31.14 -7.86 30.73
C ASP A 4 30.37 -9.08 30.21
N VAL A 5 31.10 -10.20 30.11
CA VAL A 5 30.59 -11.48 29.60
C VAL A 5 29.44 -12.02 30.47
N ALA A 6 29.31 -11.53 31.71
CA ALA A 6 28.27 -11.96 32.64
C ALA A 6 26.96 -11.18 32.48
N PHE A 7 26.99 -9.98 31.89
CA PHE A 7 25.85 -9.07 31.81
C PHE A 7 24.59 -9.73 31.20
N ARG A 8 24.73 -10.43 30.07
CA ARG A 8 23.59 -11.13 29.44
C ARG A 8 22.98 -12.21 30.35
N HIS A 9 23.83 -12.90 31.10
CA HIS A 9 23.40 -13.98 31.99
C HIS A 9 22.72 -13.42 33.24
N GLN A 10 23.22 -12.33 33.80
CA GLN A 10 22.58 -11.63 34.91
C GLN A 10 21.22 -11.08 34.51
N GLN A 11 21.12 -10.44 33.34
CA GLN A 11 19.86 -9.92 32.82
C GLN A 11 18.83 -11.03 32.51
N ALA A 12 19.29 -12.22 32.09
CA ALA A 12 18.42 -13.36 31.88
C ALA A 12 17.92 -14.00 33.20
N LEU A 13 18.72 -13.92 34.27
CA LEU A 13 18.34 -14.43 35.59
C LEU A 13 17.41 -13.48 36.34
N ASP A 14 17.53 -12.17 36.11
CA ASP A 14 16.63 -11.14 36.65
C ASP A 14 16.10 -10.22 35.54
N PRO A 15 15.09 -10.67 34.77
CA PRO A 15 14.51 -9.88 33.68
C PRO A 15 13.44 -8.89 34.17
N SER A 16 13.32 -8.63 35.48
CA SER A 16 12.25 -7.82 36.07
C SER A 16 12.17 -6.39 35.51
N ALA A 17 13.30 -5.82 35.08
CA ALA A 17 13.37 -4.51 34.43
C ALA A 17 12.84 -4.51 32.98
N LEU A 18 12.64 -5.68 32.36
CA LEU A 18 12.21 -5.84 30.98
C LEU A 18 10.68 -5.99 30.91
N SER A 19 9.95 -4.91 31.19
CA SER A 19 8.48 -4.91 31.27
C SER A 19 7.77 -4.69 29.92
N SER A 20 8.51 -4.40 28.86
CA SER A 20 7.94 -4.12 27.53
C SER A 20 8.53 -5.01 26.44
N VAL A 21 7.77 -5.20 25.36
CA VAL A 21 8.21 -5.92 24.15
C VAL A 21 9.50 -5.31 23.61
N THR A 22 9.54 -3.97 23.49
CA THR A 22 10.69 -3.24 22.94
C THR A 22 11.95 -3.44 23.78
N THR A 23 11.87 -3.23 25.10
CA THR A 23 13.03 -3.40 26.00
C THR A 23 13.54 -4.84 26.01
N THR A 24 12.63 -5.81 25.95
CA THR A 24 12.99 -7.24 25.91
C THR A 24 13.64 -7.61 24.57
N LEU A 25 13.14 -7.11 23.45
CA LEU A 25 13.75 -7.31 22.13
C LEU A 25 15.16 -6.71 22.05
N HIS A 26 15.37 -5.53 22.64
CA HIS A 26 16.72 -4.94 22.74
C HIS A 26 17.68 -5.81 23.57
N ALA A 27 17.23 -6.35 24.70
CA ALA A 27 18.03 -7.25 25.52
C ALA A 27 18.39 -8.55 24.77
N ILE A 28 17.44 -9.14 24.04
CA ILE A 28 17.68 -10.32 23.19
C ILE A 28 18.73 -9.99 22.11
N GLY A 29 18.57 -8.86 21.41
CA GLY A 29 19.52 -8.42 20.38
C GLY A 29 20.94 -8.19 20.92
N ALA A 30 21.04 -7.60 22.13
CA ALA A 30 22.31 -7.42 22.82
C ALA A 30 22.94 -8.77 23.20
N ALA A 31 22.16 -9.72 23.74
CA ALA A 31 22.63 -11.05 24.09
C ALA A 31 23.12 -11.85 22.87
N ILE A 32 22.40 -11.80 21.74
CA ILE A 32 22.82 -12.43 20.47
C ILE A 32 24.13 -11.82 19.97
N THR A 33 24.27 -10.50 20.06
CA THR A 33 25.50 -9.79 19.67
C THR A 33 26.66 -10.22 20.56
N ASP A 34 26.44 -10.36 21.86
CA ASP A 34 27.46 -10.83 22.80
C ASP A 34 27.85 -12.30 22.55
N CYS A 35 26.88 -13.19 22.22
CA CYS A 35 27.18 -14.56 21.81
C CYS A 35 28.09 -14.58 20.59
N ARG A 36 27.80 -13.76 19.57
CA ARG A 36 28.63 -13.63 18.37
C ARG A 36 30.05 -13.16 18.72
N ASN A 37 30.17 -12.14 19.56
CA ASN A 37 31.48 -11.62 19.99
C ASN A 37 32.28 -12.65 20.80
N ALA A 38 31.60 -13.52 21.56
CA ALA A 38 32.20 -14.59 22.34
C ALA A 38 32.40 -15.91 21.56
N GLY A 39 32.06 -15.95 20.26
CA GLY A 39 32.14 -17.17 19.44
C GLY A 39 31.16 -18.28 19.87
N LYS A 40 30.07 -17.93 20.56
CA LYS A 40 29.04 -18.86 21.02
C LYS A 40 27.85 -18.88 20.05
N ASP A 41 27.20 -20.04 19.97
CA ASP A 41 25.93 -20.19 19.25
C ASP A 41 24.77 -19.62 20.07
N ALA A 42 24.05 -18.67 19.49
CA ALA A 42 22.94 -17.98 20.14
C ALA A 42 21.66 -18.82 20.19
N GLU A 43 21.49 -19.81 19.29
CA GLU A 43 20.29 -20.66 19.24
C GLU A 43 20.20 -21.62 20.44
N ILE A 44 21.35 -21.90 21.07
CA ILE A 44 21.45 -22.80 22.23
C ILE A 44 21.92 -22.08 23.50
N ASP A 45 22.18 -20.76 23.45
CA ASP A 45 22.66 -20.01 24.61
C ASP A 45 21.56 -19.88 25.68
N PRO A 46 21.82 -20.27 26.95
CA PRO A 46 20.82 -20.23 28.00
C PRO A 46 20.23 -18.83 28.27
N ALA A 47 21.04 -17.78 28.19
CA ALA A 47 20.56 -16.42 28.45
C ALA A 47 19.62 -15.95 27.33
N VAL A 48 19.98 -16.22 26.06
CA VAL A 48 19.12 -15.89 24.91
C VAL A 48 17.78 -16.62 25.02
N ILE A 49 17.78 -17.92 25.31
CA ILE A 49 16.56 -18.73 25.45
C ILE A 49 15.68 -18.21 26.61
N LEU A 50 16.27 -17.88 27.77
CA LEU A 50 15.52 -17.33 28.90
C LEU A 50 14.90 -15.97 28.57
N LEU A 51 15.63 -15.08 27.90
CA LEU A 51 15.10 -13.78 27.47
C LEU A 51 13.96 -13.91 26.45
N ILE A 52 14.02 -14.88 25.53
CA ILE A 52 12.93 -15.17 24.60
C ILE A 52 11.69 -15.70 25.34
N ARG A 53 11.88 -16.58 26.33
CA ARG A 53 10.76 -17.06 27.17
C ARG A 53 10.14 -15.94 27.98
N HIS A 54 10.95 -15.03 28.52
CA HIS A 54 10.47 -13.82 29.19
C HIS A 54 9.68 -12.92 28.23
N LEU A 55 10.13 -12.73 26.99
CA LEU A 55 9.37 -12.01 25.96
C LEU A 55 7.98 -12.64 25.74
N SER A 56 7.89 -13.98 25.75
CA SER A 56 6.60 -14.67 25.65
C SER A 56 5.68 -14.30 26.82
N GLN A 57 6.18 -14.27 28.06
CA GLN A 57 5.42 -13.86 29.24
C GLN A 57 4.99 -12.39 29.16
N VAL A 58 5.87 -11.49 28.73
CA VAL A 58 5.52 -10.08 28.49
C VAL A 58 4.41 -9.94 27.43
N CYS A 59 4.36 -10.86 26.46
CA CYS A 59 3.28 -10.90 25.46
C CYS A 59 1.96 -11.47 26.00
N GLU A 60 1.95 -12.27 27.08
CA GLU A 60 0.71 -12.82 27.65
C GLU A 60 -0.22 -11.73 28.21
N ALA A 61 0.33 -10.57 28.62
CA ALA A 61 -0.46 -9.41 29.02
C ALA A 61 -1.18 -8.71 27.84
N ARG A 62 -1.03 -9.19 26.61
CA ARG A 62 -1.60 -8.59 25.38
C ARG A 62 -2.88 -9.32 24.95
N PRO A 63 -3.67 -8.72 24.03
CA PRO A 63 -4.87 -9.36 23.53
C PRO A 63 -4.60 -10.77 22.95
N PRO A 64 -5.59 -11.67 23.00
CA PRO A 64 -5.43 -13.03 22.50
C PRO A 64 -5.12 -13.03 20.99
N SER A 65 -4.40 -14.05 20.53
CA SER A 65 -3.94 -14.13 19.13
C SER A 65 -5.06 -14.08 18.11
N THR A 66 -6.28 -14.49 18.46
CA THR A 66 -7.46 -14.40 17.59
C THR A 66 -7.87 -12.95 17.31
N LEU A 67 -7.84 -12.09 18.33
CA LEU A 67 -8.13 -10.67 18.21
C LEU A 67 -7.03 -9.97 17.43
N LEU A 68 -5.76 -10.23 17.75
CA LEU A 68 -4.62 -9.66 17.02
C LEU A 68 -4.63 -10.02 15.53
N ARG A 69 -4.93 -11.29 15.19
CA ARG A 69 -5.07 -11.71 13.79
C ARG A 69 -6.19 -10.96 13.08
N ARG A 70 -7.32 -10.72 13.75
CA ARG A 70 -8.42 -9.92 13.21
C ARG A 70 -7.97 -8.47 12.99
N GLU A 71 -7.33 -7.84 13.97
CA GLU A 71 -6.80 -6.48 13.83
C GLU A 71 -5.80 -6.36 12.67
N CYS A 72 -4.94 -7.36 12.47
CA CYS A 72 -4.07 -7.41 11.29
C CYS A 72 -4.87 -7.48 9.98
N LEU A 73 -5.90 -8.33 9.91
CA LEU A 73 -6.76 -8.43 8.72
C LEU A 73 -7.52 -7.13 8.45
N ASP A 74 -8.00 -6.46 9.50
CA ASP A 74 -8.70 -5.18 9.41
C ASP A 74 -7.75 -4.07 8.94
N ALA A 75 -6.53 -3.99 9.51
CA ALA A 75 -5.49 -3.06 9.07
C ALA A 75 -5.05 -3.32 7.61
N ILE A 76 -4.92 -4.59 7.22
CA ILE A 76 -4.65 -4.98 5.83
C ILE A 76 -5.80 -4.54 4.92
N ALA A 77 -7.05 -4.74 5.34
CA ALA A 77 -8.22 -4.30 4.58
C ALA A 77 -8.27 -2.77 4.48
N GLU A 78 -7.90 -2.03 5.53
CA GLU A 78 -7.83 -0.57 5.55
C GLU A 78 -6.73 -0.02 4.64
N ILE A 79 -5.51 -0.57 4.71
CA ILE A 79 -4.41 -0.24 3.79
C ILE A 79 -4.83 -0.52 2.35
N ARG A 80 -5.48 -1.66 2.10
CA ARG A 80 -6.02 -2.03 0.78
C ARG A 80 -7.18 -1.14 0.32
N ARG A 81 -7.91 -0.52 1.26
CA ARG A 81 -8.95 0.50 1.03
C ARG A 81 -8.40 1.93 0.89
N HIS A 82 -7.07 2.06 0.86
CA HIS A 82 -6.18 3.16 0.46
C HIS A 82 -6.10 4.44 1.32
N PRO A 83 -4.96 4.59 2.04
CA PRO A 83 -4.49 5.87 2.57
C PRO A 83 -3.30 6.46 1.80
N VAL A 84 -2.45 5.64 1.14
CA VAL A 84 -1.19 6.13 0.54
C VAL A 84 -1.45 7.00 -0.69
N LEU A 85 -2.21 6.52 -1.68
CA LEU A 85 -2.44 7.27 -2.91
C LEU A 85 -3.16 8.61 -2.65
N LYS A 86 -4.12 8.62 -1.72
CA LYS A 86 -4.81 9.84 -1.26
C LYS A 86 -3.87 10.79 -0.54
N THR A 87 -3.00 10.28 0.34
CA THR A 87 -2.00 11.09 1.05
C THR A 87 -0.99 11.69 0.07
N LEU A 88 -0.51 10.90 -0.89
CA LEU A 88 0.40 11.37 -1.94
C LEU A 88 -0.26 12.40 -2.85
N ALA A 89 -1.56 12.25 -3.14
CA ALA A 89 -2.31 13.22 -3.93
C ALA A 89 -2.41 14.59 -3.25
N TYR A 90 -2.67 14.63 -1.95
CA TYR A 90 -2.77 15.90 -1.20
C TYR A 90 -1.42 16.52 -0.85
N ARG A 91 -0.43 15.71 -0.50
CA ARG A 91 0.92 16.19 -0.16
C ARG A 91 1.70 16.64 -1.40
N GLY A 92 1.45 15.99 -2.53
CA GLY A 92 2.31 16.08 -3.71
C GLY A 92 3.52 15.14 -3.63
N VAL A 93 4.13 14.90 -4.80
CA VAL A 93 5.28 13.99 -4.96
C VAL A 93 6.42 14.59 -5.78
N ALA A 94 6.33 15.88 -6.14
CA ALA A 94 7.39 16.57 -6.85
C ALA A 94 8.67 16.59 -5.99
N TYR A 95 9.82 16.41 -6.63
CA TYR A 95 11.14 16.34 -5.99
C TYR A 95 11.32 15.21 -4.95
N ASP A 96 10.40 14.26 -4.88
CA ASP A 96 10.43 13.12 -3.96
C ASP A 96 10.32 11.81 -4.76
N GLU A 97 11.46 11.29 -5.24
CA GLU A 97 11.50 10.09 -6.11
C GLU A 97 10.88 8.84 -5.44
N PRO A 98 11.12 8.54 -4.14
CA PRO A 98 10.43 7.43 -3.46
C PRO A 98 8.91 7.59 -3.48
N ALA A 99 8.40 8.77 -3.12
CA ALA A 99 6.96 9.02 -3.12
C ALA A 99 6.38 8.99 -4.53
N LYS A 100 7.10 9.49 -5.53
CA LYS A 100 6.70 9.46 -6.93
C LYS A 100 6.63 8.02 -7.46
N ARG A 101 7.64 7.20 -7.14
CA ARG A 101 7.62 5.77 -7.49
C ARG A 101 6.39 5.07 -6.91
N LEU A 102 6.07 5.36 -5.65
CA LEU A 102 4.89 4.81 -4.97
C LEU A 102 3.59 5.34 -5.57
N PHE A 103 3.52 6.63 -5.91
CA PHE A 103 2.36 7.22 -6.61
C PHE A 103 2.08 6.51 -7.93
N HIS A 104 3.10 6.21 -8.73
CA HIS A 104 2.91 5.52 -10.01
C HIS A 104 2.58 4.03 -9.85
N SER A 105 3.14 3.33 -8.86
CA SER A 105 2.77 1.93 -8.61
C SER A 105 1.33 1.82 -8.14
N GLU A 106 0.94 2.61 -7.14
CA GLU A 106 -0.40 2.61 -6.56
C GLU A 106 -1.44 3.18 -7.54
N GLY A 107 -1.10 4.25 -8.26
CA GLY A 107 -1.97 4.84 -9.27
C GLY A 107 -2.32 3.87 -10.39
N ARG A 108 -1.35 3.07 -10.86
CA ARG A 108 -1.61 2.03 -11.87
C ARG A 108 -2.57 0.95 -11.37
N ILE A 109 -2.44 0.54 -10.11
CA ILE A 109 -3.36 -0.45 -9.49
C ILE A 109 -4.77 0.13 -9.40
N ALA A 110 -4.92 1.36 -8.90
CA ALA A 110 -6.21 2.02 -8.76
C ALA A 110 -6.91 2.22 -10.12
N VAL A 111 -6.16 2.65 -11.15
CA VAL A 111 -6.68 2.84 -12.50
C VAL A 111 -7.10 1.51 -13.16
N ARG A 112 -6.37 0.42 -12.92
CA ARG A 112 -6.79 -0.92 -13.39
C ARG A 112 -8.07 -1.41 -12.72
N ARG A 113 -8.22 -1.20 -11.41
CA ARG A 113 -9.49 -1.49 -10.70
C ARG A 113 -10.66 -0.67 -11.24
N LEU A 114 -10.41 0.58 -11.66
CA LEU A 114 -11.43 1.36 -12.34
C LEU A 114 -11.80 0.75 -13.71
N ALA A 115 -10.82 0.27 -14.48
CA ALA A 115 -11.09 -0.42 -15.75
C ALA A 115 -11.95 -1.68 -15.54
N GLU A 116 -11.66 -2.47 -14.51
CA GLU A 116 -12.47 -3.62 -14.10
C GLU A 116 -13.90 -3.20 -13.73
N ALA A 117 -14.08 -2.17 -12.90
CA ALA A 117 -15.39 -1.64 -12.53
C ALA A 117 -16.17 -1.01 -13.71
N LEU A 118 -15.45 -0.51 -14.71
CA LEU A 118 -16.01 -0.06 -15.99
C LEU A 118 -16.44 -1.23 -16.89
N GLY A 119 -16.00 -2.46 -16.59
CA GLY A 119 -16.31 -3.65 -17.38
C GLY A 119 -15.55 -3.69 -18.70
N LEU A 120 -14.36 -3.08 -18.76
CA LEU A 120 -13.53 -3.10 -19.97
C LEU A 120 -12.93 -4.50 -20.16
N ALA A 121 -13.03 -5.03 -21.37
CA ALA A 121 -12.50 -6.34 -21.70
C ALA A 121 -10.96 -6.34 -21.68
N GLU A 122 -10.36 -7.47 -21.32
CA GLU A 122 -8.91 -7.61 -21.38
C GLU A 122 -8.42 -7.42 -22.83
N GLY A 123 -7.38 -6.61 -23.01
CA GLY A 123 -6.87 -6.24 -24.34
C GLY A 123 -7.62 -5.10 -25.04
N SER A 124 -8.80 -4.67 -24.54
CA SER A 124 -9.55 -3.53 -25.09
C SER A 124 -9.13 -2.17 -24.50
N PHE A 125 -8.10 -2.15 -23.65
CA PHE A 125 -7.56 -0.95 -23.04
C PHE A 125 -6.07 -1.09 -22.71
N ASP A 126 -5.39 0.05 -22.61
CA ASP A 126 -4.03 0.15 -22.07
C ASP A 126 -4.01 0.98 -20.80
N VAL A 127 -3.15 0.61 -19.85
CA VAL A 127 -2.76 1.47 -18.73
C VAL A 127 -1.29 1.83 -18.83
N ARG A 128 -1.02 3.08 -19.20
CA ARG A 128 0.33 3.63 -19.37
C ARG A 128 0.69 4.53 -18.20
N SER A 129 1.97 4.63 -17.92
CA SER A 129 2.49 5.48 -16.84
C SER A 129 3.68 6.26 -17.37
N ASN A 130 3.58 7.57 -17.35
CA ASN A 130 4.65 8.48 -17.72
C ASN A 130 5.09 9.24 -16.46
N LYS A 131 6.30 8.99 -15.99
CA LYS A 131 6.82 9.69 -14.80
C LYS A 131 7.04 11.18 -15.04
N GLY A 132 7.36 11.60 -16.26
CA GLY A 132 7.80 12.98 -16.50
C GLY A 132 9.03 13.39 -15.68
N GLY A 133 9.34 14.69 -15.67
CA GLY A 133 10.49 15.26 -14.94
C GLY A 133 10.29 15.35 -13.43
N VAL A 134 11.36 15.66 -12.69
CA VAL A 134 11.37 15.65 -11.21
C VAL A 134 10.36 16.62 -10.59
N ALA A 135 10.05 17.72 -11.28
CA ALA A 135 9.20 18.81 -10.80
C ALA A 135 7.69 18.52 -10.92
N VAL A 136 7.30 17.42 -11.55
CA VAL A 136 5.89 17.04 -11.74
C VAL A 136 5.61 15.66 -11.16
N SER A 137 4.33 15.38 -10.89
CA SER A 137 3.89 14.04 -10.49
C SER A 137 4.00 13.02 -11.61
N GLY A 138 3.96 13.47 -12.87
CA GLY A 138 3.74 12.58 -14.01
C GLY A 138 2.26 12.24 -14.15
N GLU A 139 1.96 11.25 -14.97
CA GLU A 139 0.59 10.82 -15.25
C GLU A 139 0.47 9.30 -15.41
N ILE A 140 -0.70 8.80 -15.03
CA ILE A 140 -1.13 7.42 -15.29
C ILE A 140 -2.40 7.50 -16.13
N THR A 141 -2.36 6.90 -17.31
CA THR A 141 -3.42 7.01 -18.32
C THR A 141 -4.02 5.64 -18.60
N LEU A 142 -5.33 5.51 -18.42
CA LEU A 142 -6.16 4.46 -19.00
C LEU A 142 -6.72 4.95 -20.33
N HIS A 143 -6.50 4.18 -21.39
CA HIS A 143 -7.05 4.46 -22.72
C HIS A 143 -7.72 3.20 -23.26
N GLY A 144 -9.04 3.22 -23.37
CA GLY A 144 -9.84 2.19 -24.02
C GLY A 144 -10.49 2.72 -25.30
N GLU A 145 -11.35 1.91 -25.91
CA GLU A 145 -12.05 2.29 -27.16
C GLU A 145 -12.91 3.54 -26.99
N ASP A 146 -13.70 3.64 -25.91
CA ASP A 146 -14.63 4.76 -25.71
C ASP A 146 -14.25 5.68 -24.55
N ILE A 147 -13.14 5.41 -23.85
CA ILE A 147 -12.80 6.06 -22.58
C ILE A 147 -11.32 6.41 -22.46
N TRP A 148 -11.06 7.64 -22.03
CA TRP A 148 -9.77 8.10 -21.58
C TRP A 148 -9.88 8.54 -20.12
N VAL A 149 -9.02 8.04 -19.25
CA VAL A 149 -8.87 8.48 -17.86
C VAL A 149 -7.41 8.76 -17.59
N GLN A 150 -7.10 9.89 -16.99
CA GLN A 150 -5.75 10.29 -16.62
C GLN A 150 -5.73 10.73 -15.15
N LEU A 151 -4.86 10.10 -14.37
CA LEU A 151 -4.50 10.51 -13.01
C LEU A 151 -3.21 11.31 -13.06
N SER A 152 -3.25 12.57 -12.62
CA SER A 152 -2.08 13.43 -12.45
C SER A 152 -2.30 14.45 -11.32
N LEU A 153 -1.25 14.75 -10.56
CA LEU A 153 -1.27 15.82 -9.55
C LEU A 153 -0.83 17.12 -10.24
N GLY A 154 -1.72 17.67 -11.05
CA GLY A 154 -1.49 18.90 -11.82
C GLY A 154 -1.88 20.17 -11.07
N LEU A 155 -1.72 21.32 -11.73
CA LEU A 155 -2.01 22.66 -11.18
C LEU A 155 -3.51 22.97 -11.02
N MET A 156 -4.40 22.04 -11.34
CA MET A 156 -5.85 22.25 -11.32
C MET A 156 -6.44 22.33 -9.89
N GLY A 157 -5.60 22.17 -8.86
CA GLY A 157 -6.01 22.22 -7.46
C GLY A 157 -6.68 20.93 -6.98
N PRO A 158 -7.03 20.88 -5.68
CA PRO A 158 -7.61 19.69 -5.08
C PRO A 158 -8.95 19.31 -5.72
N ASP A 159 -9.25 18.01 -5.67
CA ASP A 159 -10.47 17.37 -6.19
C ASP A 159 -10.60 17.36 -7.72
N ARG A 160 -9.49 17.59 -8.44
CA ARG A 160 -9.39 17.55 -9.91
C ARG A 160 -8.22 16.70 -10.41
N GLU A 161 -7.76 15.75 -9.60
CA GLU A 161 -6.59 14.91 -9.91
C GLU A 161 -6.87 13.91 -11.04
N ILE A 162 -8.15 13.63 -11.31
CA ILE A 162 -8.57 12.71 -12.36
C ILE A 162 -9.24 13.49 -13.48
N LEU A 163 -8.64 13.44 -14.67
CA LEU A 163 -9.30 13.82 -15.92
C LEU A 163 -9.92 12.58 -16.55
N TYR A 164 -11.15 12.69 -17.04
CA TYR A 164 -11.75 11.64 -17.87
C TYR A 164 -12.60 12.24 -18.97
N ARG A 165 -12.67 11.55 -20.11
CA ARG A 165 -13.40 11.99 -21.30
C ARG A 165 -13.71 10.81 -22.20
N ARG A 166 -14.71 10.99 -23.07
CA ARG A 166 -14.99 10.06 -24.15
C ARG A 166 -13.95 10.20 -25.25
N VAL A 167 -13.56 9.08 -25.85
CA VAL A 167 -12.70 9.00 -27.04
C VAL A 167 -13.35 8.08 -28.07
N HIS A 168 -12.86 8.09 -29.31
CA HIS A 168 -13.38 7.26 -30.40
C HIS A 168 -12.26 6.38 -30.97
N GLY A 169 -12.07 5.23 -30.31
CA GLY A 169 -11.05 4.26 -30.65
C GLY A 169 -9.70 4.51 -30.00
N ARG A 170 -8.83 3.50 -30.07
CA ARG A 170 -7.48 3.51 -29.44
C ARG A 170 -6.47 4.47 -30.07
N SER A 171 -6.76 5.02 -31.24
CA SER A 171 -5.92 6.05 -31.88
C SER A 171 -6.35 7.47 -31.53
N ASP A 172 -7.51 7.66 -30.90
CA ASP A 172 -7.98 8.98 -30.49
C ASP A 172 -7.34 9.40 -29.17
N HIS A 173 -6.50 10.44 -29.26
CA HIS A 173 -5.80 11.04 -28.11
C HIS A 173 -6.33 12.44 -27.77
N ILE A 174 -7.37 12.92 -28.46
CA ILE A 174 -7.98 14.24 -28.24
C ILE A 174 -9.29 14.06 -27.49
N GLY A 175 -10.15 13.15 -27.93
CA GLY A 175 -11.45 12.90 -27.33
C GLY A 175 -12.39 14.11 -27.32
N GLU A 176 -13.45 13.97 -26.53
CA GLU A 176 -14.46 15.00 -26.34
C GLU A 176 -14.12 15.93 -25.15
N ARG A 177 -15.15 16.56 -24.58
CA ARG A 177 -15.04 17.45 -23.43
C ARG A 177 -14.38 16.74 -22.23
N ASN A 178 -13.46 17.45 -21.58
CA ASN A 178 -12.85 16.99 -20.33
C ASN A 178 -13.82 17.10 -19.15
N HIS A 179 -13.88 16.02 -18.37
CA HIS A 179 -14.49 15.99 -17.06
C HIS A 179 -13.41 15.78 -16.00
N TYR A 180 -13.69 16.24 -14.79
CA TYR A 180 -12.76 16.14 -13.67
C TYR A 180 -13.41 15.43 -12.48
N ALA A 181 -12.60 14.70 -11.74
CA ALA A 181 -12.98 14.02 -10.52
C ALA A 181 -11.84 14.03 -9.51
N SER A 182 -12.21 13.80 -8.26
CA SER A 182 -11.25 13.75 -7.16
C SER A 182 -10.56 12.40 -7.07
N ILE A 183 -9.39 12.36 -6.44
CA ILE A 183 -8.77 11.09 -6.05
C ILE A 183 -9.74 10.22 -5.24
N ARG A 184 -10.61 10.82 -4.42
CA ARG A 184 -11.64 10.12 -3.62
C ARG A 184 -12.69 9.40 -4.47
N ASP A 185 -12.93 9.84 -5.70
CA ASP A 185 -13.78 9.11 -6.62
C ASP A 185 -13.04 7.87 -7.16
N LEU A 186 -11.76 8.00 -7.57
CA LEU A 186 -10.95 6.87 -8.05
C LEU A 186 -10.82 5.75 -6.99
N MET A 187 -10.78 6.17 -5.73
CA MET A 187 -10.79 5.31 -4.55
C MET A 187 -12.06 4.45 -4.38
N ALA A 188 -13.16 4.80 -5.04
CA ALA A 188 -14.43 4.09 -5.00
C ALA A 188 -14.84 3.65 -6.42
N PRO A 189 -14.14 2.66 -7.01
CA PRO A 189 -14.18 2.37 -8.44
C PRO A 189 -15.58 2.06 -8.97
N ASP A 190 -16.41 1.31 -8.25
CA ASP A 190 -17.79 1.02 -8.68
C ASP A 190 -18.68 2.26 -8.74
N ARG A 191 -18.59 3.11 -7.71
CA ARG A 191 -19.32 4.38 -7.66
C ARG A 191 -18.83 5.32 -8.76
N PHE A 192 -17.52 5.35 -8.99
CA PHE A 192 -16.94 6.20 -10.01
C PHE A 192 -17.25 5.72 -11.41
N ALA A 193 -17.20 4.42 -11.69
CA ALA A 193 -17.62 3.85 -12.96
C ALA A 193 -19.08 4.21 -13.30
N ARG A 194 -20.00 4.14 -12.33
CA ARG A 194 -21.39 4.62 -12.51
C ARG A 194 -21.46 6.11 -12.87
N LYS A 195 -20.66 6.95 -12.20
CA LYS A 195 -20.55 8.38 -12.51
C LYS A 195 -20.02 8.61 -13.92
N ILE A 196 -18.92 7.96 -14.31
CA ILE A 196 -18.31 8.08 -15.65
C ILE A 196 -19.32 7.69 -16.74
N ARG A 197 -20.01 6.54 -16.59
CA ARG A 197 -20.99 6.09 -17.60
C ARG A 197 -22.10 7.12 -17.82
N ARG A 198 -22.61 7.70 -16.73
CA ARG A 198 -23.63 8.75 -16.79
C ARG A 198 -23.06 10.03 -17.42
N ASP A 199 -21.89 10.46 -16.98
CA ASP A 199 -21.33 11.75 -17.37
C ASP A 199 -20.86 11.74 -18.85
N LEU A 200 -20.49 10.58 -19.40
CA LEU A 200 -20.00 10.41 -20.77
C LEU A 200 -20.99 9.68 -21.71
N ASN A 201 -22.19 9.32 -21.25
CA ASN A 201 -23.16 8.50 -22.00
C ASN A 201 -22.52 7.23 -22.62
N LEU A 202 -21.78 6.48 -21.81
CA LEU A 202 -21.22 5.19 -22.22
C LEU A 202 -22.28 4.08 -22.15
N ALA A 203 -22.15 3.08 -23.02
CA ALA A 203 -22.99 1.90 -22.97
C ALA A 203 -22.88 1.21 -21.59
N PRO A 204 -23.97 0.59 -21.09
CA PRO A 204 -23.91 -0.20 -19.87
C PRO A 204 -22.89 -1.34 -20.05
N ALA A 205 -22.21 -1.72 -18.96
CA ALA A 205 -21.32 -2.88 -19.01
C ALA A 205 -22.12 -4.11 -19.41
N THR A 206 -21.67 -4.83 -20.44
CA THR A 206 -22.18 -6.16 -20.72
C THR A 206 -21.83 -7.03 -19.51
N PRO A 207 -22.81 -7.64 -18.81
CA PRO A 207 -22.49 -8.56 -17.73
C PRO A 207 -21.62 -9.68 -18.32
N SER A 208 -20.42 -9.84 -17.79
CA SER A 208 -19.58 -10.99 -18.12
C SER A 208 -20.35 -12.23 -17.71
N ASP A 209 -20.67 -13.08 -18.69
CA ASP A 209 -21.30 -14.38 -18.46
C ASP A 209 -20.56 -15.06 -17.32
N GLY A 210 -21.29 -15.31 -16.23
CA GLY A 210 -20.75 -15.93 -15.04
C GLY A 210 -20.08 -17.22 -15.45
N ARG A 211 -18.77 -17.34 -15.22
CA ARG A 211 -18.10 -18.64 -15.20
C ARG A 211 -18.71 -19.44 -14.05
N LEU A 212 -19.81 -20.13 -14.36
CA LEU A 212 -20.27 -21.31 -13.66
C LEU A 212 -19.15 -22.34 -13.81
N PHE A 213 -18.27 -22.40 -12.82
CA PHE A 213 -17.40 -23.55 -12.66
C PHE A 213 -18.25 -24.66 -12.03
N ALA A 214 -18.57 -25.66 -12.85
CA ALA A 214 -18.93 -27.00 -12.42
C ALA A 214 -17.68 -27.78 -11.98
#